data_AF-A0A2E6M0L3-F1
#
_entry.id   AF-A0A2E6M0L3-F1
#
_cell.length_a   1.000
_cell.length_b   1.000
_cell.length_c   1.000
_cell.angle_alpha   90.00
_cell.angle_beta   90.00
_cell.angle_gamma   90.00
#
_symmetry.space_group_name_H-M   'P 1'
#
loop_
_entity.id
_entity.type
_entity.pdbx_description
1 polymer ?
#
loop_
_entity_poly.entity_id
_entity_poly.type
_entity_poly.pdbx_seq_one_letter_code
_entity_poly.pdbx_strand_id
1 'polypeptide(L)'
;MTRKLILYGVCLCFVACGGQSEEDINQNQTTQAQTTLDHLVEIMEAQGDHPILDRSETLAGQDVNANGIRDDIDGFLTAMNATAKERKAAVSVAQSLQAIQATHLTKDSAEALSQASAVVDACLVKAYGADAAFVLFKRLEAYTANTKARAYQYNDYNALRDGQVGRLLKDPDCHEVSYGE
;
A
#
# COMPACT_ATOMS: atom_id res chain seq x y z
N MET A 1 10.40 -70.85 11.78
CA MET A 1 9.88 -69.76 10.94
C MET A 1 9.16 -68.76 11.83
N THR A 2 9.82 -67.64 12.13
CA THR A 2 9.23 -66.49 12.86
C THR A 2 9.94 -65.24 12.37
N ARG A 3 9.21 -64.41 11.61
CA ARG A 3 9.67 -63.12 11.08
C ARG A 3 9.91 -62.15 12.24
N LYS A 4 11.07 -61.48 12.26
CA LYS A 4 11.27 -60.25 13.01
C LYS A 4 11.72 -59.16 12.04
N LEU A 5 10.79 -58.24 11.74
CA LEU A 5 11.01 -56.93 11.11
C LEU A 5 10.99 -55.91 12.26
N ILE A 6 12.08 -55.23 12.58
CA ILE A 6 12.12 -53.93 13.29
C ILE A 6 13.46 -53.27 12.89
N LEU A 7 13.47 -52.33 11.94
CA LEU A 7 13.23 -50.87 12.05
C LEU A 7 14.58 -50.12 12.13
N TYR A 8 15.11 -49.76 10.96
CA TYR A 8 16.25 -48.85 10.85
C TYR A 8 15.78 -47.44 11.24
N GLY A 9 16.25 -46.95 12.40
CA GLY A 9 16.07 -45.57 12.82
C GLY A 9 16.89 -44.63 11.94
N VAL A 10 16.21 -43.88 11.08
CA VAL A 10 16.80 -42.75 10.34
C VAL A 10 17.03 -41.62 11.33
N CYS A 11 18.30 -41.38 11.66
CA CYS A 11 18.74 -40.23 12.44
C CYS A 11 18.65 -38.98 11.55
N LEU A 12 17.57 -38.21 11.70
CA LEU A 12 17.47 -36.85 11.16
C LEU A 12 18.44 -35.95 11.91
N CYS A 13 19.54 -35.57 11.25
CA CYS A 13 20.43 -34.52 11.73
C CYS A 13 19.77 -33.16 11.48
N PHE A 14 19.12 -32.60 12.50
CA PHE A 14 18.82 -31.17 12.53
C PHE A 14 20.14 -30.40 12.59
N VAL A 15 20.52 -29.75 11.49
CA VAL A 15 21.57 -28.73 11.52
C VAL A 15 20.95 -27.50 12.15
N ALA A 16 21.13 -27.36 13.46
CA ALA A 16 20.85 -26.13 14.17
C ALA A 16 21.84 -25.07 13.67
N CYS A 17 21.32 -24.04 12.98
CA CYS A 17 22.06 -22.84 12.65
C CYS A 17 22.34 -22.05 13.94
N GLY A 18 23.55 -21.50 14.04
CA GLY A 18 24.19 -21.00 15.25
C GLY A 18 23.35 -20.02 16.06
N GLY A 19 23.21 -20.33 17.36
CA GLY A 19 22.91 -19.34 18.38
C GLY A 19 24.21 -18.67 18.83
N GLN A 20 24.39 -17.42 18.44
CA GLN A 20 25.25 -16.48 19.15
C GLN A 20 24.34 -15.35 19.64
N SER A 21 24.36 -15.14 20.96
CA SER A 21 23.65 -14.07 21.65
C SER A 21 24.20 -12.72 21.21
N GLU A 22 23.39 -11.94 20.48
CA GLU A 22 23.68 -10.57 20.05
C GLU A 22 22.75 -9.60 20.78
N GLU A 23 22.98 -9.40 22.08
CA GLU A 23 22.52 -8.19 22.76
C GLU A 23 23.72 -7.23 22.78
N ASP A 24 23.58 -6.09 22.09
CA ASP A 24 24.40 -4.84 22.18
C ASP A 24 25.01 -4.24 20.88
N ILE A 25 24.76 -4.77 19.68
CA ILE A 25 25.19 -4.10 18.41
C ILE A 25 24.04 -3.37 17.67
N ASN A 26 22.77 -3.63 18.02
CA ASN A 26 21.65 -3.33 17.12
C ASN A 26 21.05 -1.91 17.20
N GLN A 27 21.24 -1.13 18.28
CA GLN A 27 20.54 0.16 18.39
C GLN A 27 21.21 1.29 17.59
N ASN A 28 22.54 1.42 17.63
CA ASN A 28 23.23 2.57 17.04
C ASN A 28 23.27 2.52 15.49
N GLN A 29 23.34 1.33 14.90
CA GLN A 29 23.34 1.17 13.43
C GLN A 29 21.95 1.40 12.83
N THR A 30 20.88 0.99 13.52
CA THR A 30 19.50 1.19 13.06
C THR A 30 19.13 2.67 13.10
N THR A 31 19.52 3.39 14.16
CA THR A 31 19.25 4.84 14.27
C THR A 31 20.02 5.66 13.24
N GLN A 32 21.29 5.35 12.98
CA GLN A 32 22.09 6.05 11.97
C GLN A 32 21.53 5.82 10.55
N ALA A 33 21.18 4.59 10.20
CA ALA A 33 20.57 4.29 8.90
C ALA A 33 19.22 5.00 8.70
N GLN A 34 18.37 5.05 9.74
CA GLN A 34 17.09 5.76 9.72
C GLN A 34 17.28 7.26 9.46
N THR A 35 18.17 7.91 10.21
CA THR A 35 18.46 9.35 10.03
C THR A 35 19.02 9.70 8.65
N THR A 36 19.75 8.77 8.02
CA THR A 36 20.30 8.99 6.68
C THR A 36 19.22 8.90 5.60
N LEU A 37 18.23 8.02 5.78
CA LEU A 37 17.10 7.88 4.87
C LEU A 37 16.12 9.04 5.01
N ASP A 38 15.78 9.45 6.23
CA ASP A 38 14.89 10.58 6.49
C ASP A 38 15.45 11.86 5.86
N HIS A 39 16.75 12.09 6.02
CA HIS A 39 17.44 13.23 5.40
C HIS A 39 17.46 13.17 3.86
N LEU A 40 17.54 11.98 3.27
CA LEU A 40 17.43 11.83 1.81
C LEU A 40 16.02 12.20 1.31
N VAL A 41 14.98 11.76 2.02
CA VAL A 41 13.59 12.12 1.68
C VAL A 41 13.37 13.62 1.78
N GLU A 42 13.86 14.27 2.84
CA GLU A 42 13.78 15.71 3.00
C GLU A 42 14.46 16.48 1.84
N ILE A 43 15.62 16.00 1.37
CA ILE A 43 16.31 16.58 0.21
C ILE A 43 15.44 16.43 -1.04
N MET A 44 14.85 15.26 -1.28
CA MET A 44 14.03 15.03 -2.47
C MET A 44 12.73 15.86 -2.44
N GLU A 45 12.14 16.04 -1.25
CA GLU A 45 11.01 16.95 -1.03
C GLU A 45 11.40 18.41 -1.30
N ALA A 46 12.58 18.85 -0.82
CA ALA A 46 13.10 20.20 -1.06
C ALA A 46 13.46 20.46 -2.54
N GLN A 47 13.87 19.43 -3.27
CA GLN A 47 14.17 19.49 -4.71
C GLN A 47 12.91 19.41 -5.58
N GLY A 48 11.76 19.06 -5.00
CA GLY A 48 10.49 18.92 -5.72
C GLY A 48 10.34 17.59 -6.48
N ASP A 49 11.26 16.64 -6.27
CA ASP A 49 11.18 15.29 -6.84
C ASP A 49 10.06 14.46 -6.18
N HIS A 50 9.75 14.78 -4.92
CA HIS A 50 8.61 14.25 -4.17
C HIS A 50 7.78 15.38 -3.55
N PRO A 51 6.45 15.21 -3.43
CA PRO A 51 5.63 16.15 -2.67
C PRO A 51 6.00 16.07 -1.19
N ILE A 52 5.89 17.19 -0.47
CA ILE A 52 5.96 17.20 0.99
C ILE A 52 4.72 16.49 1.51
N LEU A 53 4.90 15.32 2.12
CA LEU A 53 3.79 14.49 2.59
C LEU A 53 3.40 14.81 4.04
N ASP A 54 2.11 14.75 4.33
CA ASP A 54 1.57 14.77 5.69
C ASP A 54 2.01 13.50 6.43
N ARG A 55 2.66 13.67 7.58
CA ARG A 55 3.12 12.58 8.46
C ARG A 55 2.40 12.58 9.82
N SER A 56 1.25 13.25 9.91
CA SER A 56 0.41 13.27 11.11
C SER A 56 0.01 11.86 11.57
N GLU A 57 -0.31 11.72 12.85
CA GLU A 57 -0.65 10.43 13.46
C GLU A 57 -2.01 9.88 13.03
N THR A 58 -2.86 10.70 12.41
CA THR A 58 -4.19 10.26 11.98
C THR A 58 -4.10 9.47 10.68
N LEU A 59 -4.86 8.38 10.59
CA LEU A 59 -4.92 7.54 9.39
C LEU A 59 -5.44 8.34 8.19
N ALA A 60 -6.55 9.06 8.38
CA ALA A 60 -7.13 9.90 7.34
C ALA A 60 -6.23 11.08 6.94
N GLY A 61 -5.47 11.65 7.87
CA GLY A 61 -4.74 12.90 7.63
C GLY A 61 -5.69 14.09 7.46
N GLN A 62 -5.13 15.19 6.95
CA GLN A 62 -5.89 16.41 6.69
C GLN A 62 -6.52 16.39 5.28
N ASP A 63 -7.84 16.52 5.22
CA ASP A 63 -8.65 16.73 4.00
C ASP A 63 -9.62 17.89 4.28
N VAL A 64 -9.22 19.11 3.90
CA VAL A 64 -9.99 20.33 4.24
C VAL A 64 -11.22 20.48 3.35
N ASN A 65 -11.14 20.02 2.10
CA ASN A 65 -12.20 20.20 1.11
C ASN A 65 -13.22 19.03 1.12
N ALA A 66 -12.96 18.00 1.92
CA ALA A 66 -13.78 16.81 2.11
C ALA A 66 -14.04 16.04 0.80
N ASN A 67 -13.07 16.01 -0.12
CA ASN A 67 -13.17 15.28 -1.37
C ASN A 67 -12.71 13.81 -1.25
N GLY A 68 -12.33 13.37 -0.05
CA GLY A 68 -11.84 12.03 0.23
C GLY A 68 -10.38 11.84 -0.14
N ILE A 69 -9.60 12.90 -0.34
CA ILE A 69 -8.17 12.87 -0.62
C ILE A 69 -7.47 13.78 0.39
N ARG A 70 -6.35 13.31 0.92
CA ARG A 70 -5.50 14.12 1.79
C ARG A 70 -4.87 15.28 1.00
N ASP A 71 -4.85 16.48 1.59
CA ASP A 71 -4.51 17.73 0.90
C ASP A 71 -3.10 17.71 0.23
N ASP A 72 -2.13 17.00 0.82
CA ASP A 72 -0.78 16.82 0.26
C ASP A 72 -0.77 16.01 -1.05
N ILE A 73 -1.56 14.94 -1.10
CA ILE A 73 -1.76 14.10 -2.30
C ILE A 73 -2.56 14.89 -3.34
N ASP A 74 -3.56 15.65 -2.91
CA ASP A 74 -4.38 16.49 -3.78
C ASP A 74 -3.55 17.58 -4.48
N GLY A 75 -2.61 18.17 -3.74
CA GLY A 75 -1.59 19.08 -4.28
C GLY A 75 -0.70 18.40 -5.33
N PHE A 76 -0.20 17.19 -5.06
CA PHE A 76 0.56 16.39 -6.03
C PHE A 76 -0.25 16.14 -7.31
N LEU A 77 -1.49 15.67 -7.16
CA LEU A 77 -2.39 15.38 -8.29
C LEU A 77 -2.70 16.62 -9.12
N THR A 78 -2.80 17.80 -8.48
CA THR A 78 -3.00 19.09 -9.14
C THR A 78 -1.75 19.53 -9.92
N ALA A 79 -0.55 19.30 -9.39
CA ALA A 79 0.72 19.65 -10.04
C ALA A 79 1.10 18.74 -11.23
N MET A 80 0.51 17.55 -11.35
CA MET A 80 0.81 16.64 -12.46
C MET A 80 0.50 17.27 -13.82
N ASN A 81 1.39 17.05 -14.79
CA ASN A 81 1.08 17.28 -16.20
C ASN A 81 0.25 16.11 -16.75
N ALA A 82 -1.07 16.21 -16.58
CA ALA A 82 -2.04 15.20 -16.98
C ALA A 82 -3.23 15.85 -17.67
N THR A 83 -3.77 15.16 -18.68
CA THR A 83 -5.07 15.51 -19.30
C THR A 83 -6.20 15.40 -18.27
N ALA A 84 -7.37 15.98 -18.57
CA ALA A 84 -8.53 15.90 -17.67
C ALA A 84 -8.94 14.44 -17.37
N LYS A 85 -8.86 13.55 -18.37
CA LYS A 85 -9.18 12.12 -18.23
C LYS A 85 -8.18 11.41 -17.31
N GLU A 86 -6.90 11.62 -17.54
CA GLU A 86 -5.80 11.07 -16.74
C GLU A 86 -5.85 11.55 -15.28
N ARG A 87 -6.11 12.85 -15.09
CA ARG A 87 -6.25 13.43 -13.75
C ARG A 87 -7.43 12.84 -13.01
N LYS A 88 -8.59 12.73 -13.67
CA LYS A 88 -9.77 12.10 -13.06
C LYS A 88 -9.49 10.67 -12.61
N ALA A 89 -8.83 9.87 -13.44
CA ALA A 89 -8.48 8.50 -13.08
C ALA A 89 -7.51 8.44 -11.88
N ALA A 90 -6.52 9.32 -11.83
CA ALA A 90 -5.58 9.40 -10.72
C ALA A 90 -6.25 9.85 -9.40
N VAL A 91 -7.17 10.81 -9.47
CA VAL A 91 -8.02 11.25 -8.34
C VAL A 91 -8.82 10.06 -7.79
N SER A 92 -9.47 9.27 -8.65
CA SER A 92 -10.22 8.10 -8.19
C SER A 92 -9.36 7.04 -7.51
N VAL A 93 -8.10 6.88 -7.92
CA VAL A 93 -7.13 5.99 -7.24
C VAL A 93 -6.78 6.53 -5.86
N ALA A 94 -6.49 7.83 -5.74
CA ALA A 94 -6.20 8.45 -4.46
C ALA A 94 -7.39 8.32 -3.49
N GLN A 95 -8.62 8.58 -3.96
CA GLN A 95 -9.85 8.35 -3.18
C GLN A 95 -9.98 6.89 -2.73
N SER A 96 -9.70 5.93 -3.63
CA SER A 96 -9.75 4.50 -3.31
C SER A 96 -8.79 4.11 -2.19
N LEU A 97 -7.55 4.59 -2.27
CA LEU A 97 -6.52 4.32 -1.28
C LEU A 97 -6.82 5.03 0.06
N GLN A 98 -7.33 6.26 0.00
CA GLN A 98 -7.69 7.03 1.19
C GLN A 98 -8.94 6.47 1.89
N ALA A 99 -9.87 5.88 1.15
CA ALA A 99 -11.03 5.18 1.72
C ALA A 99 -10.59 3.98 2.59
N ILE A 100 -9.51 3.28 2.24
CA ILE A 100 -8.93 2.22 3.08
C ILE A 100 -8.45 2.80 4.43
N GLN A 101 -7.86 4.00 4.42
CA GLN A 101 -7.36 4.67 5.62
C GLN A 101 -8.49 5.22 6.51
N ALA A 102 -9.59 5.66 5.90
CA ALA A 102 -10.75 6.23 6.60
C ALA A 102 -11.75 5.17 7.12
N THR A 103 -11.73 3.95 6.57
CA THR A 103 -12.71 2.91 6.88
C THR A 103 -12.30 2.06 8.07
N HIS A 104 -13.24 1.76 8.97
CA HIS A 104 -13.07 0.66 9.92
C HIS A 104 -13.10 -0.68 9.17
N LEU A 105 -11.98 -1.39 9.16
CA LEU A 105 -11.80 -2.58 8.34
C LEU A 105 -12.45 -3.82 8.98
N THR A 106 -13.32 -4.46 8.20
CA THR A 106 -13.90 -5.77 8.42
C THR A 106 -13.76 -6.55 7.11
N LYS A 107 -14.08 -7.85 7.11
CA LYS A 107 -14.06 -8.63 5.88
C LYS A 107 -15.00 -8.05 4.82
N ASP A 108 -16.19 -7.64 5.23
CA ASP A 108 -17.21 -7.10 4.33
C ASP A 108 -16.81 -5.72 3.80
N SER A 109 -16.28 -4.83 4.65
CA SER A 109 -15.83 -3.52 4.19
C SER A 109 -14.57 -3.60 3.30
N ALA A 110 -13.66 -4.53 3.59
CA ALA A 110 -12.50 -4.80 2.72
C ALA A 110 -12.92 -5.38 1.35
N GLU A 111 -13.92 -6.26 1.31
CA GLU A 111 -14.49 -6.76 0.06
C GLU A 111 -15.18 -5.66 -0.75
N ALA A 112 -15.98 -4.80 -0.11
CA ALA A 112 -16.62 -3.68 -0.78
C ALA A 112 -15.60 -2.71 -1.39
N LEU A 113 -14.56 -2.34 -0.63
CA LEU A 113 -13.45 -1.51 -1.11
C LEU A 113 -12.69 -2.17 -2.26
N SER A 114 -12.45 -3.49 -2.20
CA SER A 114 -11.82 -4.29 -3.28
C SER A 114 -12.61 -4.27 -4.58
N GLN A 115 -13.93 -4.42 -4.50
CA GLN A 115 -14.79 -4.40 -5.68
C GLN A 115 -14.83 -3.01 -6.32
N ALA A 116 -14.89 -1.96 -5.49
CA ALA A 116 -14.81 -0.57 -5.93
C ALA A 116 -13.45 -0.27 -6.60
N SER A 117 -12.33 -0.72 -6.00
CA SER A 117 -10.99 -0.48 -6.53
C SER A 117 -10.77 -1.15 -7.88
N ALA A 118 -11.38 -2.30 -8.15
CA ALA A 118 -11.26 -2.97 -9.45
C ALA A 118 -11.75 -2.11 -10.64
N VAL A 119 -12.80 -1.31 -10.44
CA VAL A 119 -13.28 -0.34 -11.45
C VAL A 119 -12.27 0.79 -11.62
N VAL A 120 -11.77 1.32 -10.51
CA VAL A 120 -10.79 2.41 -10.50
C VAL A 120 -9.49 2.01 -11.20
N ASP A 121 -8.95 0.83 -10.88
CA ASP A 121 -7.73 0.30 -11.47
C ASP A 121 -7.88 0.11 -12.99
N ALA A 122 -9.02 -0.44 -13.42
CA ALA A 122 -9.30 -0.62 -14.85
C ALA A 122 -9.43 0.73 -15.57
N CYS A 123 -9.99 1.75 -14.93
CA CYS A 123 -10.07 3.11 -15.46
C CYS A 123 -8.71 3.81 -15.51
N LEU A 124 -7.84 3.56 -14.54
CA LEU A 124 -6.46 4.03 -14.57
C LEU A 124 -5.70 3.45 -15.76
N VAL A 125 -5.80 2.13 -15.97
CA VAL A 125 -5.20 1.44 -17.12
C VAL A 125 -5.75 1.97 -18.45
N LYS A 126 -7.06 2.25 -18.52
CA LYS A 126 -7.69 2.85 -19.71
C LYS A 126 -7.26 4.31 -19.96
N ALA A 127 -6.78 5.02 -18.95
CA ALA A 127 -6.31 6.39 -19.07
C ALA A 127 -4.82 6.47 -19.45
N TYR A 128 -3.97 5.69 -18.78
CA TYR A 128 -2.51 5.78 -18.89
C TYR A 128 -1.84 4.63 -19.66
N GLY A 129 -2.55 3.52 -19.90
CA GLY A 129 -1.93 2.24 -20.26
C GLY A 129 -1.35 1.50 -19.03
N ALA A 130 -1.14 0.19 -19.16
CA ALA A 130 -0.85 -0.68 -18.01
C ALA A 130 0.42 -0.29 -17.23
N ASP A 131 1.54 -0.07 -17.92
CA ASP A 131 2.83 0.19 -17.26
C ASP A 131 2.82 1.54 -16.51
N ALA A 132 2.35 2.60 -17.17
CA ALA A 132 2.27 3.92 -16.56
C ALA A 132 1.22 3.96 -15.43
N ALA A 133 0.10 3.26 -15.58
CA ALA A 133 -0.90 3.09 -14.53
C ALA A 133 -0.29 2.39 -13.30
N PHE A 134 0.48 1.32 -13.49
CA PHE A 134 1.14 0.62 -12.38
C PHE A 134 2.12 1.53 -11.63
N VAL A 135 2.96 2.27 -12.35
CA VAL A 135 3.93 3.21 -11.75
C VAL A 135 3.20 4.29 -10.93
N LEU A 136 2.14 4.88 -11.48
CA LEU A 136 1.36 5.89 -10.79
C LEU A 136 0.61 5.32 -9.56
N PHE A 137 0.01 4.14 -9.69
CA PHE A 137 -0.66 3.46 -8.58
C PHE A 137 0.31 3.20 -7.43
N LYS A 138 1.49 2.60 -7.70
CA LYS A 138 2.48 2.33 -6.65
C LYS A 138 2.97 3.61 -5.98
N ARG A 139 3.06 4.72 -6.71
CA ARG A 139 3.41 6.03 -6.15
C ARG A 139 2.32 6.55 -5.22
N LEU A 140 1.06 6.54 -5.65
CA LEU A 140 -0.08 6.97 -4.83
C LEU A 140 -0.27 6.07 -3.60
N GLU A 141 -0.06 4.76 -3.74
CA GLU A 141 -0.05 3.80 -2.63
C GLU A 141 1.02 4.19 -1.59
N ALA A 142 2.26 4.44 -2.04
CA ALA A 142 3.35 4.84 -1.15
C ALA A 142 3.09 6.20 -0.47
N TYR A 143 2.54 7.18 -1.20
CA TYR A 143 2.18 8.48 -0.63
C TYR A 143 1.05 8.36 0.39
N THR A 144 0.07 7.49 0.13
CA THR A 144 -1.06 7.28 1.05
C THR A 144 -0.61 6.54 2.31
N ALA A 145 0.17 5.47 2.17
CA ALA A 145 0.67 4.61 3.25
C ALA A 145 2.02 5.05 3.83
N ASN A 146 2.30 6.36 3.86
CA ASN A 146 3.61 6.93 4.15
C ASN A 146 4.02 6.96 5.64
N THR A 147 3.15 6.55 6.56
CA THR A 147 3.46 6.40 7.98
C THR A 147 3.28 4.95 8.42
N LYS A 148 3.92 4.57 9.53
CA LYS A 148 3.80 3.20 10.07
C LYS A 148 2.34 2.78 10.31
N ALA A 149 1.53 3.68 10.87
CA ALA A 149 0.12 3.42 11.12
C ALA A 149 -0.67 3.21 9.81
N ARG A 150 -0.45 4.08 8.81
CA ARG A 150 -1.12 3.98 7.50
C ARG A 150 -0.70 2.74 6.71
N ALA A 151 0.58 2.34 6.82
CA ALA A 151 1.09 1.10 6.25
C ALA A 151 0.47 -0.13 6.90
N TYR A 152 0.31 -0.16 8.23
CA TYR A 152 -0.38 -1.25 8.90
C TYR A 152 -1.86 -1.35 8.54
N GLN A 153 -2.57 -0.22 8.51
CA GLN A 153 -3.96 -0.18 8.03
C GLN A 153 -4.10 -0.77 6.62
N TYR A 154 -3.19 -0.43 5.70
CA TYR A 154 -3.19 -0.99 4.35
C TYR A 154 -2.86 -2.50 4.33
N ASN A 155 -1.95 -2.94 5.19
CA ASN A 155 -1.64 -4.37 5.33
C ASN A 155 -2.81 -5.17 5.91
N ASP A 156 -3.53 -4.62 6.89
CA ASP A 156 -4.73 -5.23 7.47
C ASP A 156 -5.82 -5.38 6.41
N TYR A 157 -6.01 -4.36 5.56
CA TYR A 157 -6.90 -4.43 4.40
C TYR A 157 -6.50 -5.58 3.46
N ASN A 158 -5.22 -5.72 3.14
CA ASN A 158 -4.73 -6.80 2.28
C ASN A 158 -4.93 -8.19 2.93
N ALA A 159 -4.70 -8.31 4.24
CA ALA A 159 -4.91 -9.55 4.98
C ALA A 159 -6.38 -9.98 4.99
N LEU A 160 -7.31 -9.03 5.13
CA LEU A 160 -8.76 -9.30 5.07
C LEU A 160 -9.23 -9.75 3.68
N ARG A 161 -8.47 -9.42 2.64
CA ARG A 161 -8.72 -9.81 1.24
C ARG A 161 -8.00 -11.09 0.82
N ASP A 162 -7.21 -11.69 1.69
CA ASP A 162 -6.49 -12.91 1.35
C ASP A 162 -7.48 -14.03 0.95
N GLY A 163 -7.16 -14.73 -0.15
CA GLY A 163 -8.02 -15.74 -0.76
C GLY A 163 -9.23 -15.21 -1.54
N GLN A 164 -9.45 -13.89 -1.65
CA GLN A 164 -10.48 -13.34 -2.54
C GLN A 164 -10.08 -13.46 -4.01
N VAL A 165 -11.07 -13.61 -4.89
CA VAL A 165 -10.88 -13.63 -6.35
C VAL A 165 -11.60 -12.46 -7.00
N GLY A 166 -10.88 -11.73 -7.85
CA GLY A 166 -11.42 -10.62 -8.64
C GLY A 166 -11.75 -11.03 -10.07
N ARG A 167 -12.46 -10.15 -10.79
CA ARG A 167 -12.66 -10.26 -12.24
C ARG A 167 -12.01 -9.07 -12.93
N LEU A 168 -11.32 -9.34 -14.03
CA LEU A 168 -10.85 -8.30 -14.93
C LEU A 168 -12.03 -7.64 -15.65
N LEU A 169 -12.13 -6.32 -15.52
CA LEU A 169 -13.12 -5.53 -16.22
C LEU A 169 -12.53 -5.09 -17.56
N LYS A 170 -13.11 -5.58 -18.66
CA LYS A 170 -12.65 -5.25 -20.02
C LYS A 170 -13.07 -3.83 -20.43
N ASP A 171 -14.30 -3.46 -20.09
CA ASP A 171 -14.90 -2.17 -20.43
C ASP A 171 -15.52 -1.54 -19.17
N PRO A 172 -14.69 -1.02 -18.25
CA PRO A 172 -15.19 -0.39 -17.03
C PRO A 172 -15.93 0.91 -17.37
N ASP A 173 -16.98 1.17 -16.61
CA ASP A 173 -17.64 2.47 -16.58
C ASP A 173 -16.84 3.41 -15.67
N CYS A 174 -16.22 4.44 -16.27
CA CYS A 174 -15.28 5.34 -15.59
C CYS A 174 -15.94 6.62 -15.07
N HIS A 175 -17.13 6.46 -14.50
CA HIS A 175 -17.77 7.48 -13.67
C HIS A 175 -17.20 7.46 -12.25
N GLU A 176 -17.56 8.46 -11.44
CA GLU A 176 -17.07 8.53 -10.05
C GLU A 176 -17.60 7.34 -9.25
N VAL A 177 -16.69 6.68 -8.53
CA VAL A 177 -17.02 5.56 -7.64
C VAL A 177 -17.32 6.16 -6.27
N SER A 178 -18.55 6.00 -5.80
CA SER A 178 -18.93 6.43 -4.45
C SER A 178 -18.44 5.42 -3.43
N TYR A 179 -17.61 5.86 -2.51
CA TYR A 179 -17.30 5.12 -1.28
C TYR A 179 -18.36 5.55 -0.26
N GLY A 180 -19.30 4.66 0.06
CA GLY A 180 -20.47 4.99 0.88
C GLY A 180 -20.12 5.61 2.24
N GLU A 181 -21.02 6.46 2.73
CA GLU A 181 -20.98 7.05 4.08
C GLU A 181 -21.04 6.00 5.21
#